data_AF-A0A2V9F0K7-F1
#
_entry.id   AF-A0A2V9F0K7-F1
#
_cell.length_a   1.000
_cell.length_b   1.000
_cell.length_c   1.000
_cell.angle_alpha   90.00
_cell.angle_beta   90.00
_cell.angle_gamma   90.00
#
_symmetry.space_group_name_H-M   'P 1'
#
loop_
_entity.id
_entity.type
_entity.pdbx_description
1 polymer ?
#
loop_
_entity_poly.entity_id
_entity_poly.type
_entity_poly.pdbx_seq_one_letter_code
_entity_poly.pdbx_strand_id
1 'polypeptide(L)'
;MSSRRGTAFSAARISARVAALGKEVSREYAGRRLDIVITLDRGFVFAADLMRHISATVVCHFVREEVRDVEQGGHTRREVFFGAGPELKGRDVLVVDAVLESGVTQDFLLRRLGESKPRSIRLAVLLDKPAKRRVALEPDYFGFRTASNDMWVGYGLAAANGTGRNLRQLSPGTNGMHRKSGRQRKK
;
A
#
# COMPACT_ATOMS: atom_id res chain seq x y z
N MET A 1 -28.53 -7.54 2.52
CA MET A 1 -27.87 -6.63 3.47
C MET A 1 -27.18 -5.52 2.69
N SER A 2 -27.65 -4.27 2.80
CA SER A 2 -27.10 -3.13 2.05
C SER A 2 -25.69 -2.82 2.54
N SER A 3 -24.66 -3.04 1.72
CA SER A 3 -23.31 -2.58 2.05
C SER A 3 -23.31 -1.05 2.09
N ARG A 4 -23.00 -0.45 3.24
CA ARG A 4 -22.72 0.98 3.31
C ARG A 4 -21.46 1.24 2.48
N ARG A 5 -21.62 1.89 1.32
CA ARG A 5 -20.50 2.43 0.55
C ARG A 5 -19.75 3.44 1.41
N GLY A 6 -18.42 3.36 1.40
CA GLY A 6 -17.55 4.33 2.04
C GLY A 6 -17.72 5.72 1.40
N THR A 7 -17.56 6.76 2.20
CA THR A 7 -17.54 8.14 1.69
C THR A 7 -16.16 8.44 1.09
N ALA A 8 -16.12 9.13 -0.04
CA ALA A 8 -14.87 9.55 -0.67
C ALA A 8 -13.97 10.35 0.31
N PHE A 9 -12.66 10.16 0.23
CA PHE A 9 -11.68 11.01 0.92
C PHE A 9 -11.24 12.12 -0.02
N SER A 10 -11.57 13.37 0.32
CA SER A 10 -11.20 14.53 -0.48
C SER A 10 -9.69 14.75 -0.51
N ALA A 11 -9.20 15.41 -1.56
CA ALA A 11 -7.78 15.76 -1.70
C ALA A 11 -7.26 16.56 -0.50
N ALA A 12 -8.03 17.53 -0.01
CA ALA A 12 -7.67 18.32 1.17
C ALA A 12 -7.54 17.46 2.44
N ARG A 13 -8.46 16.51 2.63
CA ARG A 13 -8.42 15.58 3.78
C ARG A 13 -7.20 14.65 3.71
N ILE A 14 -6.87 14.15 2.51
CA ILE A 14 -5.67 13.32 2.29
C ILE A 14 -4.42 14.14 2.60
N SER A 15 -4.28 15.32 1.99
CA SER A 15 -3.12 16.20 2.20
C SER A 15 -2.91 16.54 3.68
N ALA A 16 -3.96 16.93 4.40
CA ALA A 16 -3.87 17.23 5.83
C ALA A 16 -3.43 16.02 6.66
N ARG A 17 -3.96 14.82 6.36
CA ARG A 17 -3.56 13.59 7.08
C ARG A 17 -2.13 13.19 6.78
N VAL A 18 -1.69 13.27 5.53
CA VAL A 18 -0.32 12.93 5.12
C VAL A 18 0.69 13.90 5.74
N ALA A 19 0.36 15.19 5.82
CA ALA A 19 1.17 16.16 6.54
C ALA A 19 1.28 15.85 8.05
N ALA A 20 0.20 15.39 8.68
CA ALA A 20 0.23 14.97 10.08
C ALA A 20 1.13 13.73 10.29
N LEU A 21 1.01 12.73 9.41
CA LEU A 21 1.86 11.53 9.43
C LEU A 21 3.34 11.88 9.24
N GLY A 22 3.66 12.77 8.30
CA GLY A 22 5.04 13.22 8.09
C GLY A 22 5.65 13.83 9.35
N LYS A 23 4.87 14.60 10.13
CA LYS A 23 5.29 15.14 11.43
C LYS A 23 5.46 14.05 12.50
N GLU A 24 4.59 13.04 12.52
CA GLU A 24 4.72 11.87 13.40
C GLU A 24 6.04 11.13 13.13
N VAL A 25 6.30 10.78 11.87
CA VAL A 25 7.54 10.11 11.43
C VAL A 25 8.77 10.99 11.71
N SER A 26 8.69 12.29 11.44
CA SER A 26 9.79 13.24 11.69
C SER A 26 10.24 13.27 13.14
N ARG A 27 9.30 13.15 14.09
CA ARG A 27 9.61 13.13 15.53
C ARG A 27 10.35 11.86 15.91
N GLU A 28 9.94 10.71 15.40
CA GLU A 28 10.58 9.41 15.71
C GLU A 28 12.00 9.32 15.13
N TYR A 29 12.23 9.93 13.96
CA TYR A 29 13.49 9.86 13.23
C TYR A 29 14.29 11.17 13.23
N ALA A 30 14.05 12.06 14.20
CA ALA A 30 14.76 13.32 14.31
C ALA A 30 16.29 13.10 14.39
N GLY A 31 17.04 13.80 13.52
CA GLY A 31 18.50 13.70 13.45
C GLY A 31 19.04 12.37 12.90
N ARG A 32 18.18 11.50 12.36
CA ARG A 32 18.56 10.18 11.82
C ARG A 32 18.38 10.16 10.31
N ARG A 33 19.10 9.24 9.65
CA ARG A 33 18.82 8.83 8.26
C ARG A 33 17.69 7.80 8.27
N LEU A 34 16.71 7.97 7.39
CA LEU A 34 15.60 7.06 7.18
C LEU A 34 15.61 6.51 5.74
N ASP A 35 15.70 5.20 5.60
CA ASP A 35 15.60 4.52 4.31
C ASP A 35 14.12 4.16 4.05
N ILE A 36 13.50 4.82 3.07
CA ILE A 36 12.09 4.63 2.72
C ILE A 36 12.00 3.60 1.59
N VAL A 37 11.38 2.45 1.87
CA VAL A 37 11.16 1.38 0.89
C VAL A 37 9.73 1.47 0.36
N ILE A 38 9.57 1.87 -0.89
CA ILE A 38 8.28 2.17 -1.52
C ILE A 38 7.81 0.97 -2.34
N THR A 39 6.62 0.45 -2.04
CA THR A 39 6.01 -0.64 -2.82
C THR A 39 5.34 -0.10 -4.09
N LEU A 40 5.78 -0.62 -5.23
CA LEU A 40 5.19 -0.33 -6.54
C LEU A 40 4.06 -1.31 -6.86
N ASP A 41 3.03 -0.91 -7.57
CA ASP A 41 2.81 0.41 -8.18
C ASP A 41 1.80 1.29 -7.42
N ARG A 42 1.34 0.84 -6.25
CA ARG A 42 0.21 1.47 -5.55
C ARG A 42 0.65 2.56 -4.58
N GLY A 43 1.78 2.38 -3.89
CA GLY A 43 2.21 3.26 -2.81
C GLY A 43 2.90 4.56 -3.23
N PHE A 44 3.29 4.72 -4.50
CA PHE A 44 4.23 5.78 -4.90
C PHE A 44 3.71 7.21 -4.71
N VAL A 45 2.42 7.48 -4.97
CA VAL A 45 1.84 8.83 -4.76
C VAL A 45 1.80 9.17 -3.27
N PHE A 46 1.35 8.21 -2.45
CA PHE A 46 1.34 8.37 -1.00
C PHE A 46 2.76 8.58 -0.44
N ALA A 47 3.72 7.78 -0.90
CA ALA A 47 5.12 7.91 -0.50
C ALA A 47 5.71 9.27 -0.89
N ALA A 48 5.45 9.74 -2.11
CA ALA A 48 5.95 11.03 -2.60
C ALA A 48 5.41 12.22 -1.79
N ASP A 49 4.14 12.16 -1.37
CA ASP A 49 3.55 13.20 -0.53
C ASP A 49 4.03 13.09 0.92
N LEU A 50 4.13 11.88 1.47
CA LEU A 50 4.59 11.65 2.84
C LEU A 50 6.05 12.10 3.02
N MET A 51 6.95 11.69 2.12
CA MET A 51 8.38 11.97 2.25
C MET A 51 8.70 13.47 2.23
N ARG A 52 7.90 14.28 1.53
CA ARG A 52 8.04 15.74 1.51
C ARG A 52 7.67 16.42 2.83
N HIS A 53 6.99 15.71 3.73
CA HIS A 53 6.66 16.18 5.08
C HIS A 53 7.57 15.57 6.15
N ILE A 54 8.57 14.75 5.77
CA ILE A 54 9.55 14.17 6.69
C ILE A 54 10.77 15.09 6.75
N SER A 55 11.18 15.49 7.97
CA SER A 55 12.34 16.36 8.17
C SER A 55 13.67 15.61 8.36
N ALA A 56 13.63 14.27 8.44
CA ALA A 56 14.81 13.42 8.49
C ALA A 56 15.52 13.36 7.12
N THR A 57 16.79 12.97 7.10
CA THR A 57 17.49 12.69 5.83
C THR A 57 16.94 11.39 5.25
N VAL A 58 16.28 11.47 4.09
CA VAL A 58 15.63 10.32 3.46
C VAL A 58 16.45 9.73 2.30
N VAL A 59 16.44 8.41 2.16
CA VAL A 59 16.91 7.68 0.97
C VAL A 59 15.76 6.80 0.49
N CYS A 60 15.41 6.89 -0.79
CA CYS A 60 14.28 6.14 -1.34
C CYS A 60 14.76 4.88 -2.09
N HIS A 61 14.09 3.76 -1.80
CA HIS A 61 14.24 2.49 -2.48
C HIS A 61 12.89 2.08 -3.04
N PHE A 62 12.88 1.37 -4.16
CA PHE A 62 11.64 0.94 -4.80
C PHE A 62 11.63 -0.58 -4.91
N VAL A 63 10.56 -1.20 -4.44
CA VAL A 63 10.36 -2.64 -4.57
C VAL A 63 9.08 -2.89 -5.35
N ARG A 64 9.16 -3.78 -6.32
CA ARG A 64 7.98 -4.29 -7.03
C ARG A 64 7.74 -5.71 -6.56
N GLU A 65 6.53 -5.95 -6.07
CA GLU A 65 6.04 -7.30 -5.86
C GLU A 65 5.67 -7.94 -7.20
N GLU A 66 6.15 -9.14 -7.44
CA GLU A 66 5.69 -9.99 -8.52
C GLU A 66 5.07 -11.24 -7.91
N VAL A 67 3.75 -11.40 -8.06
CA VAL A 67 3.08 -12.62 -7.65
C VAL A 67 3.07 -13.57 -8.84
N ARG A 68 3.63 -14.75 -8.67
CA ARG A 68 3.61 -15.81 -9.69
C ARG A 68 2.95 -17.07 -9.10
N ASP A 69 2.18 -17.74 -9.93
CA ASP A 69 1.70 -19.08 -9.64
C ASP A 69 2.83 -20.07 -9.97
N VAL A 70 3.25 -20.83 -8.98
CA VAL A 70 4.30 -21.84 -9.07
C VAL A 70 3.67 -23.19 -8.82
N GLU A 71 3.83 -24.11 -9.77
CA GLU A 71 3.38 -25.50 -9.64
C GLU A 71 4.41 -26.29 -8.83
N GLN A 72 4.00 -26.82 -7.68
CA GLN A 72 4.85 -27.67 -6.86
C GLN A 72 4.03 -28.85 -6.31
N GLY A 73 4.44 -30.07 -6.66
CA GLY A 73 3.81 -31.30 -6.14
C GLY A 73 2.34 -31.49 -6.54
N GLY A 74 1.91 -30.97 -7.70
CA GLY A 74 0.52 -31.04 -8.16
C GLY A 74 -0.41 -29.98 -7.55
N HIS A 75 0.16 -28.99 -6.83
CA HIS A 75 -0.57 -27.87 -6.28
C HIS A 75 -0.02 -26.54 -6.80
N THR A 76 -0.92 -25.64 -7.18
CA THR A 76 -0.58 -24.26 -7.50
C THR A 76 -0.36 -23.46 -6.23
N ARG A 77 0.87 -22.96 -6.02
CA ARG A 77 1.23 -22.06 -4.93
C ARG A 77 1.46 -20.65 -5.46
N ARG A 78 0.89 -19.64 -4.79
CA ARG A 78 1.24 -18.23 -5.05
C ARG A 78 2.51 -17.86 -4.31
N GLU A 79 3.53 -17.48 -5.07
CA GLU A 79 4.80 -16.98 -4.55
C GLU A 79 4.95 -15.49 -4.86
N VAL A 80 5.55 -14.76 -3.91
CA VAL A 80 5.82 -13.32 -4.06
C VAL A 80 7.32 -13.12 -4.24
N PHE A 81 7.70 -12.62 -5.41
CA PHE A 81 9.07 -12.26 -5.74
C PHE A 81 9.26 -10.76 -5.56
N PHE A 82 10.43 -10.41 -5.04
CA PHE A 82 10.93 -9.04 -5.01
C PHE A 82 12.26 -9.05 -5.76
N GLY A 83 12.56 -7.98 -6.50
CA GLY A 83 13.90 -7.78 -7.06
C GLY A 83 14.98 -7.75 -5.97
N ALA A 84 16.25 -7.62 -6.38
CA ALA A 84 17.35 -7.44 -5.42
C ALA A 84 17.02 -6.27 -4.48
N GLY A 85 16.88 -6.58 -3.18
CA GLY A 85 16.52 -5.60 -2.17
C GLY A 85 17.69 -4.67 -1.83
N PRO A 86 17.41 -3.47 -1.30
CA PRO A 86 18.46 -2.55 -0.89
C PRO A 86 19.27 -3.10 0.30
N GLU A 87 20.50 -2.63 0.46
CA GLU A 87 21.30 -2.93 1.65
C GLU A 87 20.85 -2.07 2.85
N LEU A 88 20.15 -2.68 3.80
CA LEU A 88 19.52 -1.98 4.93
C LEU A 88 20.19 -2.27 6.28
N LYS A 89 21.35 -2.92 6.30
CA LYS A 89 22.05 -3.30 7.54
C LYS A 89 22.28 -2.08 8.44
N GLY A 90 21.77 -2.16 9.67
CA GLY A 90 21.88 -1.09 10.67
C GLY A 90 21.15 0.22 10.33
N ARG A 91 20.27 0.22 9.30
CA ARG A 91 19.46 1.39 8.90
C ARG A 91 18.11 1.40 9.60
N ASP A 92 17.54 2.59 9.75
CA ASP A 92 16.11 2.70 10.04
C ASP A 92 15.34 2.66 8.74
N VAL A 93 14.28 1.87 8.72
CA VAL A 93 13.54 1.57 7.50
C VAL A 93 12.07 1.88 7.69
N LEU A 94 11.51 2.67 6.77
CA LEU A 94 10.07 2.89 6.65
C LEU A 94 9.58 2.26 5.35
N VAL A 95 8.86 1.14 5.45
CA VAL A 95 8.16 0.55 4.32
C VAL A 95 6.87 1.33 4.09
N VAL A 96 6.65 1.81 2.86
CA VAL A 96 5.48 2.60 2.50
C VAL A 96 4.69 1.86 1.42
N ASP A 97 3.42 1.55 1.72
CA ASP A 97 2.46 0.93 0.82
C ASP A 97 1.14 1.72 0.81
N ALA A 98 0.24 1.43 -0.12
CA ALA A 98 -1.04 2.10 -0.19
C ALA A 98 -2.10 1.43 0.68
N VAL A 99 -2.21 0.10 0.67
CA VAL A 99 -3.34 -0.61 1.29
C VAL A 99 -2.86 -1.83 2.05
N LEU A 100 -3.19 -1.86 3.33
CA LEU A 100 -3.00 -3.03 4.17
C LEU A 100 -4.36 -3.71 4.41
N GLU A 101 -4.58 -4.88 3.80
CA GLU A 101 -5.84 -5.63 3.91
C GLU A 101 -5.61 -7.03 4.50
N SER A 102 -5.15 -8.00 3.70
CA SER A 102 -4.82 -9.33 4.24
C SER A 102 -3.53 -9.31 5.07
N GLY A 103 -2.59 -8.43 4.71
CA GLY A 103 -1.27 -8.28 5.34
C GLY A 103 -0.25 -9.32 4.91
N VAL A 104 -0.62 -10.35 4.12
CA VAL A 104 0.27 -11.48 3.79
C VAL A 104 1.49 -11.03 3.00
N THR A 105 1.29 -10.20 1.97
CA THR A 105 2.39 -9.68 1.14
C THR A 105 3.33 -8.79 1.95
N GLN A 106 2.77 -7.91 2.78
CA GLN A 106 3.55 -7.00 3.61
C GLN A 106 4.31 -7.74 4.71
N ASP A 107 3.72 -8.74 5.37
CA ASP A 107 4.41 -9.58 6.37
C ASP A 107 5.60 -10.31 5.74
N PHE A 108 5.41 -10.89 4.55
CA PHE A 108 6.51 -11.53 3.82
C PHE A 108 7.61 -10.53 3.43
N LEU A 109 7.25 -9.36 2.92
CA LEU A 109 8.21 -8.30 2.57
C LEU A 109 9.01 -7.84 3.80
N LEU A 110 8.34 -7.58 4.92
CA LEU A 110 8.99 -7.13 6.16
C LEU A 110 9.97 -8.18 6.68
N ARG A 111 9.60 -9.47 6.65
CA ARG A 111 10.52 -10.57 7.01
C ARG A 111 11.74 -10.60 6.10
N ARG A 112 11.53 -10.53 4.78
CA ARG A 112 12.60 -10.55 3.78
C ARG A 112 13.57 -9.37 3.94
N LEU A 113 13.05 -8.16 4.16
CA LEU A 113 13.88 -6.99 4.44
C LEU A 113 14.62 -7.13 5.78
N GLY A 114 13.98 -7.75 6.78
CA GLY A 114 14.56 -8.04 8.09
C GLY A 114 15.81 -8.94 8.06
N GLU A 115 15.95 -9.80 7.04
CA GLU A 115 17.14 -10.66 6.86
C GLU A 115 18.44 -9.86 6.71
N SER A 116 18.36 -8.62 6.20
CA SER A 116 19.50 -7.70 6.09
C SER A 116 19.90 -7.06 7.43
N LYS A 117 19.16 -7.32 8.51
CA LYS A 117 19.36 -6.81 9.87
C LYS A 117 19.33 -5.26 9.93
N PRO A 118 18.22 -4.62 9.56
CA PRO A 118 18.02 -3.20 9.82
C PRO A 118 17.98 -2.92 11.32
N ARG A 119 18.28 -1.69 11.71
CA ARG A 119 18.14 -1.21 13.10
C ARG A 119 16.67 -1.15 13.51
N SER A 120 15.79 -0.73 12.62
CA SER A 120 14.33 -0.76 12.81
C SER A 120 13.62 -0.91 11.47
N ILE A 121 12.44 -1.54 11.48
CA ILE A 121 11.55 -1.58 10.33
C ILE A 121 10.15 -1.17 10.79
N ARG A 122 9.55 -0.21 10.09
CA ARG A 122 8.20 0.30 10.34
C ARG A 122 7.38 0.23 9.06
N LEU A 123 6.05 0.11 9.19
CA LEU A 123 5.11 0.09 8.08
C LEU A 123 4.19 1.31 8.11
N ALA A 124 4.20 2.09 7.04
CA ALA A 124 3.24 3.15 6.79
C ALA A 124 2.31 2.78 5.62
N VAL A 125 1.00 2.89 5.84
CA VAL A 125 0.00 2.66 4.78
C VAL A 125 -0.99 3.81 4.64
N LEU A 126 -1.47 4.08 3.43
CA LEU A 126 -2.52 5.08 3.25
C LEU A 126 -3.86 4.60 3.82
N LEU A 127 -4.24 3.35 3.51
CA LEU A 127 -5.48 2.72 3.94
C LEU A 127 -5.19 1.45 4.73
N ASP A 128 -5.77 1.35 5.93
CA ASP A 128 -5.76 0.14 6.74
C ASP A 128 -7.17 -0.48 6.80
N LYS A 129 -7.27 -1.76 6.42
CA LYS A 129 -8.50 -2.53 6.25
C LYS A 129 -8.45 -3.82 7.07
N PRO A 130 -8.61 -3.76 8.40
CA PRO A 130 -8.38 -4.92 9.28
C PRO A 130 -9.40 -6.06 9.11
N ALA A 131 -10.57 -5.82 8.51
CA ALA A 131 -11.67 -6.80 8.42
C ALA A 131 -11.31 -8.12 7.72
N LYS A 132 -10.28 -8.13 6.86
CA LYS A 132 -9.82 -9.30 6.12
C LYS A 132 -8.39 -9.72 6.47
N ARG A 133 -7.87 -9.22 7.60
CA ARG A 133 -6.51 -9.52 8.09
C ARG A 133 -6.31 -11.03 8.23
N ARG A 134 -5.18 -11.54 7.74
CA ARG A 134 -4.82 -12.98 7.82
C ARG A 134 -3.55 -13.25 8.62
N VAL A 135 -2.83 -12.21 9.01
CA VAL A 135 -1.57 -12.27 9.76
C VAL A 135 -1.62 -11.24 10.89
N ALA A 136 -0.89 -11.46 11.98
CA ALA A 136 -0.78 -10.53 13.09
C ALA A 136 0.15 -9.35 12.74
N LEU A 137 -0.28 -8.52 11.79
CA LEU A 137 0.46 -7.35 11.31
C LEU A 137 -0.42 -6.11 11.39
N GLU A 138 0.03 -5.12 12.15
CA GLU A 138 -0.56 -3.78 12.22
C GLU A 138 0.41 -2.77 11.59
N PRO A 139 -0.09 -1.73 10.91
CA PRO A 139 0.78 -0.65 10.44
C PRO A 139 1.16 0.26 11.60
N ASP A 140 2.43 0.64 11.68
CA ASP A 140 2.90 1.64 12.65
C ASP A 140 2.31 3.03 12.35
N TYR A 141 2.09 3.33 11.07
CA TYR A 141 1.45 4.57 10.62
C TYR A 141 0.36 4.27 9.59
N PHE A 142 -0.81 4.89 9.74
CA PHE A 142 -1.86 4.79 8.74
C PHE A 142 -2.55 6.13 8.45
N GLY A 143 -2.87 6.37 7.18
CA GLY A 143 -3.67 7.52 6.76
C GLY A 143 -5.09 7.41 7.29
N PHE A 144 -5.82 6.39 6.82
CA PHE A 144 -7.21 6.15 7.18
C PHE A 144 -7.45 4.68 7.46
N ARG A 145 -8.05 4.39 8.62
CA ARG A 145 -8.57 3.05 8.93
C ARG A 145 -10.02 2.98 8.47
N THR A 146 -10.38 1.93 7.72
CA THR A 146 -11.73 1.76 7.18
C THR A 146 -12.21 0.32 7.34
N ALA A 147 -13.47 0.16 7.76
CA ALA A 147 -14.16 -1.12 7.81
C ALA A 147 -14.83 -1.48 6.48
N SER A 148 -14.84 -0.57 5.50
CA SER A 148 -15.44 -0.83 4.19
C SER A 148 -14.61 -1.82 3.39
N ASN A 149 -15.30 -2.74 2.71
CA ASN A 149 -14.71 -3.66 1.75
C ASN A 149 -14.56 -3.05 0.35
N ASP A 150 -14.88 -1.77 0.18
CA ASP A 150 -14.77 -1.09 -1.11
C ASP A 150 -13.34 -1.17 -1.66
N MET A 151 -13.28 -1.28 -2.98
CA MET A 151 -12.08 -1.00 -3.74
C MET A 151 -11.98 0.52 -3.87
N TRP A 152 -10.81 1.10 -3.58
CA TRP A 152 -10.60 2.54 -3.67
C TRP A 152 -9.80 2.87 -4.92
N VAL A 153 -10.17 3.97 -5.58
CA VAL A 153 -9.52 4.47 -6.79
C VAL A 153 -9.09 5.92 -6.58
N GLY A 154 -7.95 6.28 -7.14
CA GLY A 154 -7.33 7.59 -7.01
C GLY A 154 -6.14 7.58 -6.06
N TYR A 155 -5.40 8.69 -6.07
CA TYR A 155 -4.23 8.91 -5.23
C TYR A 155 -3.21 7.75 -5.31
N GLY A 156 -2.84 7.36 -6.53
CA GLY A 156 -1.94 6.25 -6.82
C GLY A 156 -2.63 4.89 -6.99
N LEU A 157 -3.87 4.71 -6.51
CA LEU A 157 -4.64 3.47 -6.70
C LEU A 157 -5.36 3.46 -8.06
N ALA A 158 -5.18 2.39 -8.82
CA ALA A 158 -5.84 2.21 -10.11
C ALA A 158 -7.23 1.58 -9.99
N ALA A 159 -8.10 1.93 -10.94
CA ALA A 159 -9.29 1.17 -11.26
C ALA A 159 -8.94 -0.14 -11.98
N ALA A 160 -9.93 -1.01 -12.17
CA ALA A 160 -9.77 -2.32 -12.82
C ALA A 160 -9.17 -2.24 -14.24
N ASN A 161 -9.35 -1.11 -14.94
CA ASN A 161 -8.78 -0.89 -16.27
C ASN A 161 -7.35 -0.26 -16.25
N GLY A 162 -6.73 -0.15 -15.08
CA GLY A 162 -5.38 0.40 -14.90
C GLY A 162 -5.31 1.94 -14.79
N THR A 163 -6.43 2.66 -14.97
CA THR A 163 -6.45 4.14 -14.98
C THR A 163 -6.87 4.73 -13.61
N GLY A 164 -6.90 6.05 -13.50
CA GLY A 164 -7.44 6.76 -12.33
C GLY A 164 -6.43 7.07 -11.23
N ARG A 165 -5.18 6.61 -11.34
CA ARG A 165 -4.13 6.88 -10.33
C ARG A 165 -3.84 8.37 -10.12
N ASN A 166 -4.05 9.19 -11.16
CA ASN A 166 -3.81 10.64 -11.16
C ASN A 166 -4.90 11.47 -10.48
N LEU A 167 -6.00 10.85 -10.05
CA LEU A 167 -7.04 11.55 -9.30
C LEU A 167 -6.51 11.96 -7.92
N ARG A 168 -6.81 13.18 -7.47
CA ARG A 168 -6.28 13.73 -6.20
C ARG A 168 -7.02 13.24 -4.96
N GLN A 169 -8.17 12.60 -5.16
CA GLN A 169 -9.05 12.10 -4.10
C GLN A 169 -9.12 10.59 -4.15
N LEU A 170 -9.51 9.95 -3.05
CA LEU A 170 -9.87 8.53 -3.02
C LEU A 170 -11.39 8.40 -3.10
N SER A 171 -11.88 7.67 -4.08
CA SER A 171 -13.31 7.39 -4.22
C SER A 171 -13.55 5.88 -4.22
N PRO A 172 -14.70 5.40 -3.70
CA PRO A 172 -15.09 4.01 -3.89
C PRO A 172 -15.17 3.73 -5.40
N GLY A 173 -14.44 2.72 -5.85
CA GLY A 173 -14.52 2.23 -7.22
C GLY A 173 -15.93 1.73 -7.47
N THR A 174 -16.53 2.15 -8.58
CA THR A 174 -17.74 1.50 -9.07
C THR A 174 -17.37 0.07 -9.40
N ASN A 175 -17.94 -0.90 -8.68
CA ASN A 175 -17.86 -2.30 -9.10
C ASN A 175 -18.33 -2.32 -10.56
N GLY A 176 -17.41 -2.62 -11.47
CA GLY A 176 -17.77 -3.00 -12.82
C GLY A 176 -18.56 -4.30 -12.70
N MET A 177 -19.88 -4.20 -12.53
CA MET A 177 -20.75 -5.28 -12.96
C MET A 177 -20.36 -5.53 -14.40
N HIS A 178 -19.78 -6.70 -14.67
CA HIS A 178 -19.84 -7.31 -15.98
C HIS A 178 -21.31 -7.34 -16.40
N ARG A 179 -21.83 -6.27 -17.01
CA ARG A 179 -22.93 -6.42 -17.95
C ARG A 179 -22.31 -7.18 -19.11
N LYS A 180 -22.42 -8.52 -19.06
CA LYS A 180 -22.40 -9.32 -20.28
C LYS A 180 -23.41 -8.64 -21.20
N SER A 181 -22.94 -7.95 -22.23
CA SER A 181 -23.82 -7.49 -23.29
C SER A 181 -24.37 -8.76 -23.91
N GLY A 182 -25.63 -9.09 -23.59
CA GLY A 182 -26.37 -10.09 -24.31
C GLY A 182 -26.43 -9.66 -25.77
N ARG A 183 -25.55 -10.19 -26.60
CA ARG A 183 -25.76 -10.25 -28.04
C ARG A 183 -26.78 -11.37 -28.28
N GLN A 184 -28.05 -11.04 -28.05
CA GLN A 184 -29.10 -11.57 -28.90
C GLN A 184 -28.88 -10.95 -30.29
N ARG A 185 -28.48 -11.76 -31.25
CA ARG A 185 -28.88 -11.54 -32.64
C ARG A 185 -29.52 -12.82 -33.15
N LYS A 186 -30.85 -12.76 -33.19
CA LYS A 186 -31.70 -13.52 -34.12
C LYS A 186 -31.20 -13.27 -35.53
N LYS A 187 -30.80 -14.32 -36.25
CA LYS A 187 -31.45 -14.84 -37.46
C LYS A 187 -30.64 -16.04 -37.93
#